data_AF-A0A923LWF3-F1
#
_entry.id   AF-A0A923LWF3-F1
#
_cell.length_a   1.000
_cell.length_b   1.000
_cell.length_c   1.000
_cell.angle_alpha   90.00
_cell.angle_beta   90.00
_cell.angle_gamma   90.00
#
_symmetry.space_group_name_H-M   'P 1'
#
loop_
_entity.id
_entity.type
_entity.pdbx_description
1 polymer ?
#
loop_
_entity_poly.entity_id
_entity_poly.type
_entity_poly.pdbx_seq_one_letter_code
_entity_poly.pdbx_strand_id
1 'polypeptide(L)'
;MVYADYDYYKTAYLGTDITESDFPRLALRASSFLDYYTQGRAGENPSLDALKMACCAVAEQYRVIDAYQSRSIEEQEKQSESVGSWSVSYRGGAEASQESQTQLKSAAAQYLARTGMLYRGRRCGTCDYPTL
;
A
#
# COMPACT_ATOMS: atom_id res chain seq x y z
N MET A 1 -8.69 13.47 -1.82
CA MET A 1 -8.59 13.76 -3.27
C MET A 1 -7.89 12.58 -3.92
N VAL A 2 -8.16 12.22 -5.17
CA VAL A 2 -7.37 11.16 -5.85
C VAL A 2 -6.09 11.77 -6.39
N TYR A 3 -4.94 11.17 -6.09
CA TYR A 3 -3.63 11.72 -6.49
C TYR A 3 -3.17 11.30 -7.88
N ALA A 4 -3.59 10.13 -8.36
CA ALA A 4 -3.19 9.58 -9.65
C ALA A 4 -4.39 9.13 -10.48
N ASP A 5 -4.35 9.46 -11.77
CA ASP A 5 -5.31 8.99 -12.78
C ASP A 5 -4.78 7.76 -13.53
N TYR A 6 -5.67 7.06 -14.23
CA TYR A 6 -5.29 5.86 -14.98
C TYR A 6 -4.27 6.15 -16.09
N ASP A 7 -4.36 7.32 -16.72
CA ASP A 7 -3.40 7.75 -17.74
C ASP A 7 -1.98 7.87 -17.15
N TYR A 8 -1.84 8.46 -15.96
CA TYR A 8 -0.55 8.55 -15.26
C TYR A 8 -0.03 7.16 -14.87
N TYR A 9 -0.93 6.26 -14.43
CA TYR A 9 -0.58 4.88 -14.11
C TYR A 9 0.02 4.15 -15.32
N LYS A 10 -0.52 4.35 -16.53
CA LYS A 10 -0.06 3.66 -17.74
C LYS A 10 1.14 4.34 -18.41
N THR A 11 1.20 5.66 -18.42
CA THR A 11 2.21 6.41 -19.20
C THR A 11 3.45 6.79 -18.39
N ALA A 12 3.28 7.19 -17.12
CA ALA A 12 4.37 7.65 -16.27
C ALA A 12 4.86 6.57 -15.31
N TYR A 13 3.92 5.88 -14.64
CA TYR A 13 4.25 4.78 -13.72
C TYR A 13 4.48 3.45 -14.44
N LEU A 14 3.98 3.30 -15.67
CA LEU A 14 4.16 2.11 -16.53
C LEU A 14 3.58 0.81 -15.93
N GLY A 15 2.50 0.91 -15.16
CA GLY A 15 1.88 -0.24 -14.52
C GLY A 15 1.02 -1.10 -15.46
N THR A 16 0.97 -2.40 -15.19
CA THR A 16 0.26 -3.40 -16.02
C THR A 16 -0.77 -4.24 -15.27
N ASP A 17 -0.79 -4.16 -13.94
CA ASP A 17 -1.49 -5.12 -13.09
C ASP A 17 -2.96 -4.76 -12.81
N ILE A 18 -3.34 -3.50 -13.06
CA ILE A 18 -4.68 -2.95 -12.80
C ILE A 18 -5.40 -2.60 -14.11
N THR A 19 -6.65 -3.03 -14.22
CA THR A 19 -7.56 -2.68 -15.32
C THR A 19 -8.12 -1.26 -15.13
N GLU A 20 -8.51 -0.60 -16.22
CA GLU A 20 -9.07 0.75 -16.18
C GLU A 20 -10.35 0.84 -15.32
N SER A 21 -11.18 -0.21 -15.31
CA SER A 21 -12.42 -0.25 -14.52
C SER A 21 -12.16 -0.33 -13.01
N ASP A 22 -11.10 -1.03 -12.60
CA ASP A 22 -10.77 -1.23 -11.18
C ASP A 22 -9.91 -0.12 -10.61
N PHE A 23 -9.18 0.60 -11.47
CA PHE A 23 -8.24 1.63 -11.07
C PHE A 23 -8.87 2.74 -10.22
N PRO A 24 -10.02 3.36 -10.57
CA PRO A 24 -10.61 4.43 -9.77
C PRO A 24 -10.91 4.02 -8.32
N ARG A 25 -11.39 2.79 -8.12
CA ARG A 25 -11.67 2.23 -6.79
C ARG A 25 -10.40 2.07 -5.97
N LEU A 26 -9.35 1.51 -6.58
CA LEU A 26 -8.06 1.28 -5.92
C LEU A 26 -7.32 2.59 -5.66
N ALA A 27 -7.34 3.53 -6.61
CA ALA A 27 -6.72 4.84 -6.49
C ALA A 27 -7.36 5.68 -5.37
N LEU A 28 -8.69 5.60 -5.19
CA LEU A 28 -9.38 6.25 -4.08
C LEU A 28 -8.94 5.69 -2.73
N ARG A 29 -8.89 4.36 -2.59
CA ARG A 29 -8.38 3.70 -1.37
C ARG A 29 -6.93 4.08 -1.10
N ALA A 30 -6.07 3.98 -2.11
CA ALA A 30 -4.66 4.34 -2.02
C ALA A 30 -4.48 5.81 -1.59
N SER A 31 -5.23 6.73 -2.17
CA SER A 31 -5.16 8.15 -1.82
C SER A 31 -5.56 8.40 -0.37
N SER A 32 -6.65 7.77 0.10
CA SER A 32 -7.06 7.85 1.51
C SER A 32 -6.01 7.30 2.48
N PHE A 33 -5.30 6.24 2.07
CA PHE A 33 -4.20 5.68 2.84
C PHE A 33 -2.99 6.62 2.88
N LEU A 34 -2.65 7.28 1.76
CA LEU A 34 -1.57 8.25 1.71
C LEU A 34 -1.88 9.50 2.55
N ASP A 35 -3.11 9.99 2.53
CA ASP A 35 -3.58 11.08 3.40
C ASP A 35 -3.35 10.73 4.87
N TYR A 36 -3.77 9.52 5.27
CA TYR A 36 -3.54 9.00 6.62
C TYR A 36 -2.05 8.85 6.95
N TYR A 37 -1.28 8.25 6.04
CA TYR A 37 0.14 7.93 6.25
C TYR A 37 1.03 9.17 6.32
N THR A 38 0.70 10.21 5.54
CA THR A 38 1.38 11.50 5.55
C THR A 38 0.81 12.48 6.57
N GLN A 39 -0.19 12.08 7.36
CA GLN A 39 -0.87 12.92 8.35
C GLN A 39 -1.43 14.22 7.74
N GLY A 40 -1.98 14.14 6.53
CA GLY A 40 -2.55 15.27 5.80
C GLY A 40 -1.56 16.15 5.03
N ARG A 41 -0.24 15.92 5.15
CA ARG A 41 0.78 16.70 4.43
C ARG A 41 0.74 16.48 2.90
N ALA A 42 0.22 15.35 2.45
CA ALA A 42 0.00 15.10 1.03
C ALA A 42 -1.00 16.09 0.41
N GLY A 43 -1.99 16.55 1.18
CA GLY A 43 -2.97 17.54 0.75
C GLY A 43 -2.38 18.94 0.49
N GLU A 44 -1.24 19.26 1.11
CA GLU A 44 -0.57 20.56 0.91
C GLU A 44 0.18 20.63 -0.43
N ASN A 45 0.61 19.50 -0.98
CA ASN A 45 1.38 19.44 -2.22
C ASN A 45 0.89 18.32 -3.17
N PRO A 46 -0.36 18.37 -3.67
CA PRO A 46 -0.97 17.30 -4.46
C PRO A 46 -0.30 17.09 -5.82
N SER A 47 0.43 18.09 -6.33
CA SER A 47 1.08 18.04 -7.65
C SER A 47 2.42 17.30 -7.68
N LEU A 48 2.89 16.77 -6.54
CA LEU A 48 4.17 16.07 -6.48
C LEU A 48 4.10 14.70 -7.15
N ASP A 49 4.98 14.46 -8.12
CA ASP A 49 5.08 13.18 -8.82
C ASP A 49 5.32 12.01 -7.87
N ALA A 50 6.08 12.22 -6.79
CA ALA A 50 6.28 11.20 -5.76
C ALA A 50 4.98 10.71 -5.11
N LEU A 51 3.98 11.57 -4.93
CA LEU A 51 2.66 11.17 -4.40
C LEU A 51 1.87 10.37 -5.44
N LYS A 52 1.94 10.75 -6.71
CA LYS A 52 1.30 10.02 -7.80
C LYS A 52 1.89 8.62 -7.94
N MET A 53 3.21 8.52 -7.94
CA MET A 53 3.94 7.24 -7.97
C MET A 53 3.64 6.38 -6.74
N ALA A 54 3.61 6.98 -5.54
CA ALA A 54 3.21 6.26 -4.32
C ALA A 54 1.77 5.75 -4.39
N CYS A 55 0.85 6.54 -4.95
CA CYS A 55 -0.55 6.17 -5.10
C CYS A 55 -0.70 4.96 -6.04
N CYS A 56 0.01 4.97 -7.17
CA CYS A 56 0.05 3.84 -8.10
C CYS A 56 0.60 2.57 -7.44
N ALA A 57 1.74 2.68 -6.74
CA ALA A 57 2.34 1.54 -6.05
C ALA A 57 1.43 0.94 -4.97
N VAL A 58 0.79 1.79 -4.17
CA VAL A 58 -0.17 1.34 -3.15
C VAL A 58 -1.42 0.72 -3.77
N ALA A 59 -1.90 1.25 -4.89
CA ALA A 59 -3.04 0.68 -5.63
C ALA A 59 -2.75 -0.73 -6.12
N GLU A 60 -1.54 -1.01 -6.61
CA GLU A 60 -1.14 -2.37 -7.02
C GLU A 60 -1.08 -3.32 -5.84
N GLN A 61 -0.55 -2.88 -4.69
CA GLN A 61 -0.58 -3.70 -3.47
C GLN A 61 -2.01 -4.02 -3.03
N TYR A 62 -2.94 -3.07 -3.11
CA TYR A 62 -4.36 -3.36 -2.84
C TYR A 62 -4.94 -4.38 -3.81
N ARG A 63 -4.58 -4.33 -5.09
CA ARG A 63 -5.01 -5.33 -6.08
C ARG A 63 -4.50 -6.72 -5.74
N VAL A 64 -3.26 -6.81 -5.27
CA VAL A 64 -2.63 -8.06 -4.84
C VAL A 64 -3.34 -8.61 -3.59
N ILE A 65 -3.62 -7.77 -2.60
CA ILE A 65 -4.36 -8.15 -1.38
C ILE A 65 -5.78 -8.61 -1.72
N ASP A 66 -6.52 -7.88 -2.56
CA ASP A 66 -7.87 -8.25 -3.00
C ASP A 66 -7.85 -9.61 -3.75
N ALA A 67 -6.80 -9.88 -4.54
CA ALA A 67 -6.63 -11.15 -5.26
C ALA A 67 -6.29 -12.33 -4.32
N TYR A 68 -5.51 -12.10 -3.26
CA TYR A 68 -5.28 -13.13 -2.25
C TYR A 68 -6.53 -13.40 -1.42
N GLN A 69 -7.25 -12.37 -1.00
CA GLN A 69 -8.45 -12.52 -0.19
C GLN A 69 -9.57 -13.26 -0.93
N SER A 70 -9.76 -12.98 -2.23
CA SER A 70 -10.73 -13.70 -3.06
C SER A 70 -10.38 -15.19 -3.20
N ARG A 71 -9.11 -15.54 -3.44
CA ARG A 71 -8.67 -16.94 -3.48
C ARG A 71 -8.85 -17.68 -2.15
N SER A 72 -8.56 -17.02 -1.03
CA SER A 72 -8.76 -17.62 0.30
C SER A 72 -10.23 -17.91 0.60
N ILE A 73 -11.16 -17.08 0.11
CA ILE A 73 -12.61 -17.31 0.25
C ILE A 73 -13.03 -18.50 -0.62
N GLU A 74 -12.57 -18.57 -1.88
CA GLU A 74 -12.87 -19.71 -2.77
C GLU A 74 -12.30 -21.04 -2.23
N GLU A 75 -11.13 -21.02 -1.59
CA GLU A 75 -10.58 -22.18 -0.90
C GLU A 75 -11.39 -22.55 0.35
N GLN A 76 -11.89 -21.57 1.12
CA GLN A 76 -12.78 -21.83 2.26
C GLN A 76 -14.15 -22.38 1.84
N GLU A 77 -14.72 -21.89 0.73
CA GLU A 77 -15.96 -22.44 0.18
C GLU A 77 -15.74 -23.86 -0.38
N LYS A 78 -14.61 -24.14 -1.03
CA LYS A 78 -14.24 -25.52 -1.45
C LYS A 78 -13.91 -26.46 -0.29
N GLN A 79 -13.43 -25.95 0.85
CA GLN A 79 -13.23 -26.75 2.07
C GLN A 79 -14.56 -27.12 2.77
N SER A 80 -15.69 -26.56 2.34
CA SER A 80 -17.00 -26.87 2.90
C SER A 80 -17.58 -28.20 2.39
N GLU A 81 -16.96 -28.84 1.38
CA GLU A 81 -17.25 -30.22 0.95
C GLU A 81 -16.21 -31.23 1.49
N SER A 82 -16.22 -31.44 2.80
CA SER A 82 -15.79 -32.65 3.53
C SER A 82 -14.32 -33.13 3.51
N VAL A 83 -13.99 -33.71 4.69
CA VAL A 83 -12.96 -34.72 5.04
C VAL A 83 -11.57 -34.23 5.47
N GLY A 84 -11.36 -34.32 6.79
CA GLY A 84 -10.09 -34.79 7.34
C GLY A 84 -9.04 -33.72 7.63
N SER A 85 -9.05 -33.23 8.87
CA SER A 85 -7.88 -32.80 9.65
C SER A 85 -6.65 -32.33 8.85
N TRP A 86 -6.75 -31.18 8.19
CA TRP A 86 -5.58 -30.40 7.81
C TRP A 86 -5.69 -29.00 8.42
N SER A 87 -5.22 -28.91 9.66
CA SER A 87 -5.06 -27.64 10.37
C SER A 87 -3.88 -26.88 9.75
N VAL A 88 -4.13 -26.04 8.75
CA VAL A 88 -3.21 -24.94 8.44
C VAL A 88 -3.36 -23.93 9.56
N SER A 89 -2.35 -23.84 10.41
CA SER A 89 -2.26 -22.86 11.48
C SER A 89 -2.35 -21.46 10.86
N TYR A 90 -3.54 -20.87 10.86
CA TYR A 90 -3.72 -19.44 10.68
C TYR A 90 -2.91 -18.76 11.80
N ARG A 91 -1.68 -18.33 11.48
CA ARG A 91 -1.11 -17.14 12.10
C ARG A 91 -2.19 -16.07 12.00
N GLY A 92 -2.69 -15.62 13.15
CA GLY A 92 -4.06 -15.12 13.30
C GLY A 92 -4.39 -14.00 12.32
N GLY A 93 -5.66 -13.83 11.96
CA GLY A 93 -6.09 -12.79 11.01
C GLY A 93 -5.62 -11.36 11.34
N ALA A 94 -5.25 -11.08 12.60
CA ALA A 94 -4.59 -9.85 13.02
C ALA A 94 -3.15 -9.70 12.47
N GLU A 95 -2.37 -10.79 12.40
CA GLU A 95 -0.99 -10.80 11.90
C GLU A 95 -0.97 -10.60 10.38
N ALA A 96 -1.87 -11.25 9.63
CA ALA A 96 -2.03 -11.05 8.18
C ALA A 96 -2.49 -9.62 7.83
N SER A 97 -3.38 -9.04 8.66
CA SER A 97 -3.82 -7.65 8.53
C SER A 97 -2.70 -6.65 8.85
N GLN A 98 -1.82 -6.96 9.81
CA GLN A 98 -0.63 -6.15 10.08
C GLN A 98 0.40 -6.26 8.95
N GLU A 99 0.66 -7.45 8.44
CA GLU A 99 1.63 -7.67 7.36
C GLU A 99 1.24 -6.90 6.09
N SER A 100 -0.02 -7.01 5.66
CA SER A 100 -0.55 -6.26 4.52
C SER A 100 -0.43 -4.74 4.71
N GLN A 101 -0.75 -4.22 5.90
CA GLN A 101 -0.52 -2.80 6.22
C GLN A 101 0.96 -2.41 6.16
N THR A 102 1.85 -3.31 6.57
CA THR A 102 3.30 -3.05 6.55
C THR A 102 3.81 -2.97 5.11
N GLN A 103 3.31 -3.84 4.22
CA GLN A 103 3.60 -3.81 2.78
C GLN A 103 3.08 -2.55 2.09
N LEU A 104 1.86 -2.08 2.44
CA LEU A 104 1.34 -0.81 1.93
C LEU A 104 2.21 0.37 2.37
N LYS A 105 2.65 0.38 3.64
CA LYS A 105 3.55 1.42 4.16
C LYS A 105 4.92 1.39 3.48
N SER A 106 5.50 0.20 3.26
CA SER A 106 6.81 0.09 2.61
C SER A 106 6.76 0.55 1.15
N ALA A 107 5.71 0.18 0.41
CA ALA A 107 5.47 0.64 -0.96
C ALA A 107 5.35 2.17 -1.03
N ALA A 108 4.53 2.77 -0.16
CA ALA A 108 4.41 4.23 -0.09
C ALA A 108 5.74 4.90 0.32
N ALA A 109 6.47 4.30 1.27
CA ALA A 109 7.71 4.85 1.77
C ALA A 109 8.84 4.87 0.74
N GLN A 110 8.89 3.92 -0.18
CA GLN A 110 9.90 3.91 -1.25
C GLN A 110 9.91 5.21 -2.06
N TYR A 111 8.72 5.79 -2.32
CA TYR A 111 8.56 7.03 -3.09
C TYR A 111 8.54 8.28 -2.21
N LEU A 112 7.97 8.20 -1.00
CA LEU A 112 7.82 9.36 -0.11
C LEU A 112 8.99 9.57 0.86
N ALA A 113 9.90 8.62 1.00
CA ALA A 113 11.00 8.73 1.96
C ALA A 113 11.86 9.97 1.71
N ARG A 114 12.09 10.36 0.45
CA ARG A 114 12.98 11.47 0.09
C ARG A 114 12.29 12.84 0.03
N THR A 115 10.96 12.89 0.12
CA THR A 115 10.18 14.14 0.00
C THR A 115 10.01 14.88 1.32
N GLY A 116 10.38 14.28 2.46
CA GLY A 116 10.20 14.87 3.79
C GLY A 116 8.76 14.82 4.31
N MET A 117 7.85 14.19 3.57
CA MET A 117 6.43 14.08 3.95
C MET A 117 6.19 13.06 5.06
N LEU A 118 7.00 12.01 5.10
CA LEU A 118 6.89 11.01 6.15
C LEU A 118 7.39 11.56 7.47
N TYR A 119 6.65 11.28 8.54
CA TYR A 119 7.09 11.59 9.89
C TYR A 119 8.30 10.73 10.26
N ARG A 120 9.49 11.28 9.98
CA ARG A 120 10.76 10.80 10.51
C ARG A 120 10.85 11.34 11.93
N GLY A 121 10.44 10.55 12.92
CA GLY A 121 10.47 10.91 14.33
C GLY A 121 11.73 11.73 14.66
N ARG A 122 11.54 12.81 15.44
CA ARG A 122 12.54 13.86 15.71
C ARG A 122 13.95 13.33 15.56
N ARG A 123 14.72 13.94 14.65
CA ARG A 123 16.17 13.90 14.65
C ARG A 123 16.62 14.13 16.10
N CYS A 124 17.00 13.07 16.79
CA CYS A 124 17.69 13.19 18.07
C CYS A 124 18.92 14.02 17.75
N GLY A 125 18.98 15.25 18.26
CA GLY A 125 20.05 16.23 17.97
C GLY A 125 21.39 15.86 18.59
N THR A 126 21.62 14.59 18.91
CA THR A 126 22.81 14.06 19.60
C THR A 126 23.06 12.64 19.12
N CYS A 127 23.39 12.49 17.84
CA CYS A 127 24.28 11.41 17.42
C CYS A 127 25.56 12.08 16.95
N ASP A 128 26.50 12.16 17.90
CA ASP A 128 27.92 12.42 17.71
C ASP A 128 28.43 11.87 16.38
N TYR A 129 29.08 12.73 15.60
CA TYR A 129 30.10 12.30 14.67
C TYR A 129 31.37 12.06 15.49
N PRO A 130 31.93 10.82 15.55
CA PRO A 130 33.32 10.68 15.86
C PRO A 130 34.10 11.12 14.61
N THR A 131 34.53 12.37 14.58
CA THR A 131 35.63 12.78 13.70
C THR A 131 36.90 12.12 14.23
N LEU A 132 37.46 11.19 13.45
CA LEU A 132 38.88 10.85 13.51
C LEU A 132 39.69 11.95 12.82
#